data_AF-A0A938JNW5-F1
#
_entry.id   AF-A0A938JNW5-F1
#
_cell.length_a   1.000
_cell.length_b   1.000
_cell.length_c   1.000
_cell.angle_alpha   90.00
_cell.angle_beta   90.00
_cell.angle_gamma   90.00
#
_symmetry.space_group_name_H-M   'P 1'
#
loop_
_entity.id
_entity.type
_entity.pdbx_description
1 polymer ?
#
loop_
_entity_poly.entity_id
_entity_poly.type
_entity_poly.pdbx_seq_one_letter_code
_entity_poly.pdbx_strand_id
1 'polypeptide(L)'
;MILLAIATALFISLLIIISVIGADISNQIKKLNSNMKNTYSTVSTFNENFKDRINKLSSAELLLNNTNLILKTVFFGTADTEEREEAKDFTAFSMIYKDKFYIITAGHCVEMDDIKYKNFKFRSNFRFNWFHPDLITYKNDYSSNNDYAIFYDRNVTIGLIPAEPDEDLTPQYVLGNIDRNLNIIKRYKDAKEGESGSPILNSRCHVIGIMIKKGGAYTPIDVVLEALENVN
;
A
#
# COMPACT_ATOMS: atom_id res chain seq x y z
N MET A 1 48.41 21.32 82.24
CA MET A 1 48.80 20.73 80.94
C MET A 1 47.98 19.50 80.55
N ILE A 2 47.76 18.53 81.44
CA ILE A 2 47.06 17.26 81.11
C ILE A 2 45.63 17.47 80.59
N LEU A 3 44.83 18.33 81.24
CA LEU A 3 43.45 18.64 80.80
C LEU A 3 43.39 19.27 79.39
N LEU A 4 44.35 20.15 79.06
CA LEU A 4 44.43 20.79 77.76
C LEU A 4 44.75 19.77 76.66
N ALA A 5 45.66 18.83 76.94
CA ALA A 5 46.02 17.75 76.01
C ALA A 5 44.87 16.76 75.76
N ILE A 6 44.07 16.45 76.79
CA ILE A 6 42.87 15.61 76.65
C ILE A 6 41.81 16.32 75.81
N ALA A 7 41.59 17.62 76.05
CA ALA A 7 40.63 18.42 75.28
C ALA A 7 41.03 18.55 73.80
N THR A 8 42.31 18.78 73.49
CA THR A 8 42.79 18.80 72.10
C THR A 8 42.69 17.42 71.44
N ALA A 9 43.00 16.33 72.14
CA ALA A 9 42.84 14.98 71.61
C ALA A 9 41.38 14.65 71.26
N LEU A 10 40.42 15.03 72.13
CA LEU A 10 38.98 14.87 71.87
C LEU A 10 38.48 15.74 70.72
N PHE A 11 39.01 16.96 70.59
CA PHE A 11 38.66 17.85 69.49
C PHE A 11 39.17 17.34 68.14
N ILE A 12 40.40 16.82 68.10
CA ILE A 12 40.99 16.22 66.90
C ILE A 12 40.22 14.95 66.50
N SER A 13 39.87 14.09 67.45
CA SER A 13 39.08 12.88 67.14
C SER A 13 37.69 13.23 66.61
N LEU A 14 37.03 14.25 67.17
CA LEU A 14 35.76 14.76 66.64
C LEU A 14 35.89 15.30 65.21
N LEU A 15 36.95 16.06 64.91
CA LEU A 15 37.22 16.57 63.56
C LEU A 15 37.46 15.43 62.55
N ILE A 16 38.17 14.37 62.95
CA ILE A 16 38.38 13.18 62.11
C ILE A 16 37.04 12.49 61.84
N ILE A 17 36.19 12.33 62.85
CA ILE A 17 34.86 11.73 62.69
C ILE A 17 34.00 12.54 61.72
N ILE A 18 33.95 13.88 61.89
CA ILE A 18 33.19 14.78 61.00
C ILE A 18 33.72 14.72 59.56
N SER A 19 35.05 14.69 59.39
CA SER A 19 35.71 14.55 58.09
C SER A 19 35.34 13.25 57.38
N VAL A 20 35.40 12.12 58.09
CA VAL A 20 35.05 10.79 57.54
C VAL A 20 33.57 10.73 57.16
N ILE A 21 32.67 11.21 58.03
CA ILE A 21 31.24 11.27 57.75
C ILE A 21 30.96 12.17 56.55
N GLY A 22 31.59 13.35 56.47
CA GLY A 22 31.43 14.27 55.35
C GLY A 22 31.92 13.68 54.02
N ALA A 23 33.03 12.95 54.04
CA ALA A 23 33.56 12.25 52.87
C ALA A 23 32.62 11.14 52.39
N ASP A 24 32.04 10.36 53.31
CA ASP A 24 31.08 9.30 52.96
C ASP A 24 29.80 9.87 52.35
N ILE A 25 29.23 10.92 52.95
CA ILE A 25 28.05 11.63 52.40
C ILE A 25 28.36 12.19 51.01
N SER A 26 29.53 12.81 50.81
CA SER A 26 29.94 13.35 49.51
C SER A 26 30.04 12.25 48.45
N ASN A 27 30.60 11.09 48.80
CA ASN A 27 30.69 9.94 47.91
C ASN A 27 29.32 9.35 47.57
N GLN A 28 28.42 9.26 48.56
CA GLN A 28 27.04 8.83 48.34
C GLN A 28 26.29 9.78 47.42
N ILE A 29 26.41 11.10 47.60
CA ILE A 29 25.81 12.13 46.73
C ILE A 29 26.34 12.02 45.30
N LYS A 30 27.66 11.86 45.12
CA LYS A 30 28.27 11.67 43.79
C LYS A 30 27.70 10.43 43.09
N LYS A 31 27.57 9.32 43.82
CA LYS A 31 27.00 8.07 43.29
C LYS A 31 25.52 8.24 42.92
N LEU A 32 24.74 8.91 43.77
CA LEU A 32 23.34 9.24 43.50
C LEU A 32 23.18 10.11 42.24
N ASN A 33 23.98 11.16 42.10
CA ASN A 33 23.97 12.02 40.92
C ASN A 33 24.35 11.27 39.64
N SER A 34 25.36 10.38 39.72
CA SER A 34 25.73 9.53 38.59
C SER A 34 24.60 8.58 38.20
N ASN A 35 23.96 7.95 39.19
CA ASN A 35 22.83 7.06 38.95
C ASN A 35 21.65 7.81 38.35
N MET A 36 21.30 8.99 38.89
CA MET A 36 20.25 9.85 38.33
C MET A 36 20.52 10.23 36.88
N LYS A 37 21.76 10.63 36.56
CA LYS A 37 22.14 10.99 35.19
C LYS A 37 22.00 9.79 34.24
N ASN A 38 22.40 8.61 34.68
CA ASN A 38 22.24 7.38 33.91
C ASN A 38 20.76 7.03 33.71
N THR A 39 19.93 7.11 34.76
CA THR A 39 18.50 6.88 34.67
C THR A 39 17.84 7.86 33.71
N TYR A 40 18.18 9.16 33.77
CA TYR A 40 17.66 10.17 32.85
C TYR A 40 18.01 9.83 31.40
N SER A 41 19.27 9.47 31.12
CA SER A 41 19.72 9.05 29.79
C SER A 41 18.94 7.83 29.27
N THR A 42 18.76 6.81 30.12
CA THR A 42 17.98 5.62 29.80
C THR A 42 16.53 5.95 29.49
N VAL A 43 15.89 6.81 30.29
CA VAL A 43 14.50 7.25 30.07
C VAL A 43 14.38 8.06 28.78
N SER A 44 15.33 8.95 28.48
CA SER A 44 15.34 9.73 27.23
C SER A 44 15.43 8.81 26.01
N THR A 45 16.37 7.86 26.03
CA THR A 45 16.56 6.88 24.96
C THR A 45 15.32 5.99 24.79
N PHE A 46 14.70 5.56 25.89
CA PHE A 46 13.47 4.79 25.85
C PHE A 46 12.32 5.59 25.21
N ASN A 47 12.16 6.87 25.58
CA ASN A 47 11.13 7.74 25.03
C ASN A 47 11.30 7.96 23.51
N GLU A 48 12.53 8.17 23.04
CA GLU A 48 12.81 8.28 21.60
C GLU A 48 12.49 7.00 20.85
N ASN A 49 12.94 5.85 21.35
CA ASN A 49 12.64 4.54 20.77
C ASN A 49 11.13 4.25 20.77
N PHE A 50 10.41 4.67 21.82
CA PHE A 50 8.97 4.52 21.90
C PHE A 50 8.25 5.38 20.86
N LYS A 51 8.65 6.65 20.68
CA LYS A 51 8.13 7.53 19.62
C LYS A 51 8.38 6.96 18.23
N ASP A 52 9.58 6.46 17.96
CA ASP A 52 9.91 5.82 16.68
C ASP A 52 8.99 4.61 16.40
N ARG A 53 8.73 3.78 17.41
CA ARG A 53 7.78 2.65 17.28
C ARG A 53 6.34 3.11 17.02
N ILE A 54 5.87 4.17 17.66
CA ILE A 54 4.54 4.74 17.38
C ILE A 54 4.45 5.23 15.93
N ASN A 55 5.46 5.95 15.45
CA ASN A 55 5.48 6.47 14.08
C ASN A 55 5.46 5.34 13.05
N LYS A 56 6.22 4.27 13.30
CA LYS A 56 6.22 3.05 12.47
C LYS A 56 4.85 2.36 12.46
N LEU A 57 4.19 2.27 13.60
CA LEU A 57 2.84 1.68 13.70
C LEU A 57 1.83 2.49 12.90
N SER A 58 1.83 3.82 13.05
CA SER A 58 0.96 4.72 12.28
C SER A 58 1.19 4.59 10.77
N SER A 59 2.46 4.47 10.36
CA SER A 59 2.81 4.27 8.95
C SER A 59 2.30 2.93 8.41
N ALA A 60 2.41 1.85 9.21
CA ALA A 60 1.89 0.53 8.84
C ALA A 60 0.36 0.53 8.72
N GLU A 61 -0.36 1.21 9.61
CA GLU A 61 -1.82 1.36 9.53
C GLU A 61 -2.24 2.10 8.25
N LEU A 62 -1.55 3.19 7.90
CA LEU A 62 -1.79 3.92 6.66
C LEU A 62 -1.56 3.03 5.42
N LEU A 63 -0.45 2.26 5.40
CA LEU A 63 -0.15 1.34 4.31
C LEU A 63 -1.22 0.25 4.16
N LEU A 64 -1.68 -0.33 5.27
CA LEU A 64 -2.74 -1.34 5.27
C LEU A 64 -4.06 -0.77 4.78
N ASN A 65 -4.46 0.41 5.28
CA ASN A 65 -5.68 1.08 4.84
C ASN A 65 -5.65 1.40 3.35
N ASN A 66 -4.54 1.95 2.86
CA ASN A 66 -4.35 2.25 1.44
C ASN A 66 -4.35 0.98 0.58
N THR A 67 -3.69 -0.08 1.03
CA THR A 67 -3.68 -1.37 0.32
C THR A 67 -5.09 -1.95 0.23
N ASN A 68 -5.85 -1.95 1.33
CA ASN A 68 -7.23 -2.42 1.34
C ASN A 68 -8.13 -1.60 0.42
N LEU A 69 -7.90 -0.28 0.35
CA LEU A 69 -8.65 0.61 -0.52
C LEU A 69 -8.36 0.33 -2.00
N ILE A 70 -7.08 0.21 -2.35
CA ILE A 70 -6.62 -0.12 -3.69
C ILE A 70 -7.13 -1.50 -4.13
N LEU A 71 -7.12 -2.51 -3.26
CA LEU A 71 -7.61 -3.84 -3.60
C LEU A 71 -9.14 -3.91 -3.80
N LYS A 72 -9.90 -2.89 -3.37
CA LYS A 72 -11.33 -2.77 -3.70
C LYS A 72 -11.58 -2.29 -5.12
N THR A 73 -10.59 -1.67 -5.77
CA THR A 73 -10.74 -1.16 -7.14
C THR A 73 -10.52 -2.24 -8.19
N VAL A 74 -10.01 -3.41 -7.81
CA VAL A 74 -9.68 -4.50 -8.74
C VAL A 74 -10.64 -5.66 -8.59
N PHE A 75 -11.07 -6.19 -9.73
CA PHE A 75 -12.12 -7.18 -9.84
C PHE A 75 -11.60 -8.42 -10.55
N PHE A 76 -12.04 -9.57 -10.05
CA PHE A 76 -12.08 -10.79 -10.83
C PHE A 76 -13.33 -10.77 -11.70
N GLY A 77 -13.13 -10.91 -13.01
CA GLY A 77 -14.19 -10.95 -14.00
C GLY A 77 -14.30 -12.34 -14.61
N THR A 78 -15.51 -12.74 -14.95
CA THR A 78 -15.75 -13.91 -15.78
C THR A 78 -16.89 -13.65 -16.76
N ALA A 79 -16.90 -14.40 -17.85
CA ALA A 79 -17.89 -14.28 -18.91
C ALA A 79 -18.23 -15.63 -19.53
N ASP A 80 -19.44 -15.71 -20.08
CA ASP A 80 -20.00 -16.91 -20.67
C ASP A 80 -19.86 -16.87 -22.20
N THR A 81 -20.01 -18.04 -22.83
CA THR A 81 -20.35 -18.15 -24.25
C THR A 81 -21.79 -18.65 -24.40
N GLU A 82 -22.26 -18.84 -25.63
CA GLU A 82 -23.54 -19.55 -25.87
C GLU A 82 -23.54 -20.98 -25.30
N GLU A 83 -22.37 -21.61 -25.23
CA GLU A 83 -22.24 -23.04 -24.94
C GLU A 83 -21.73 -23.34 -23.53
N ARG A 84 -21.12 -22.37 -22.85
CA ARG A 84 -20.43 -22.59 -21.58
C ARG A 84 -20.51 -21.38 -20.65
N GLU A 85 -20.96 -21.63 -19.42
CA GLU A 85 -20.82 -20.67 -18.31
C GLU A 85 -19.36 -20.56 -17.85
N GLU A 86 -18.95 -19.36 -17.46
CA GLU A 86 -17.60 -19.06 -16.96
C GLU A 86 -16.51 -19.56 -17.93
N ALA A 87 -16.74 -19.31 -19.22
CA ALA A 87 -15.85 -19.72 -20.30
C ALA A 87 -14.55 -18.93 -20.32
N LYS A 88 -14.54 -17.70 -19.79
CA LYS A 88 -13.38 -16.81 -19.74
C LYS A 88 -13.22 -16.18 -18.38
N ASP A 89 -12.02 -16.31 -17.80
CA ASP A 89 -11.60 -15.58 -16.61
C ASP A 89 -10.68 -14.42 -17.00
N PHE A 90 -10.81 -13.29 -16.30
CA PHE A 90 -9.98 -12.11 -16.54
C PHE A 90 -9.90 -11.20 -15.30
N THR A 91 -9.03 -10.20 -15.36
CA THR A 91 -8.94 -9.13 -14.36
C THR A 91 -9.58 -7.88 -14.91
N ALA A 92 -10.17 -7.06 -14.05
CA ALA A 92 -10.63 -5.72 -14.41
C ALA A 92 -10.35 -4.76 -13.25
N PHE A 93 -10.42 -3.47 -13.48
CA PHE A 93 -10.27 -2.46 -12.43
C PHE A 93 -11.19 -1.28 -12.63
N SER A 94 -11.52 -0.60 -11.55
CA SER A 94 -12.25 0.66 -11.59
C SER A 94 -11.28 1.82 -11.70
N MET A 95 -11.66 2.81 -12.50
CA MET A 95 -10.90 4.04 -12.74
C MET A 95 -11.84 5.24 -12.68
N ILE A 96 -11.38 6.33 -12.04
CA ILE A 96 -12.11 7.59 -12.03
C ILE A 96 -11.83 8.37 -13.31
N TYR A 97 -12.89 8.97 -13.88
CA TYR A 97 -12.79 9.86 -15.02
C TYR A 97 -13.99 10.82 -15.03
N LYS A 98 -13.73 12.13 -15.06
CA LYS A 98 -14.75 13.22 -15.03
C LYS A 98 -15.88 12.95 -14.02
N ASP A 99 -15.51 12.68 -12.77
CA ASP A 99 -16.42 12.41 -11.63
C ASP A 99 -17.26 11.12 -11.72
N LYS A 100 -17.00 10.24 -12.69
CA LYS A 100 -17.61 8.92 -12.80
C LYS A 100 -16.57 7.82 -12.60
N PHE A 101 -17.03 6.64 -12.19
CA PHE A 101 -16.20 5.46 -12.05
C PHE A 101 -16.55 4.44 -13.13
N TYR A 102 -15.57 4.07 -13.94
CA TYR A 102 -15.70 3.09 -15.00
C TYR A 102 -14.91 1.84 -14.64
N ILE A 103 -15.36 0.68 -15.11
CA ILE A 103 -14.64 -0.57 -14.96
C ILE A 103 -13.96 -0.86 -16.29
N ILE A 104 -12.66 -1.08 -16.25
CA ILE A 104 -11.78 -1.22 -17.40
C ILE A 104 -11.17 -2.62 -17.40
N THR A 105 -11.11 -3.25 -18.56
CA THR A 105 -10.41 -4.52 -18.80
C THR A 105 -9.83 -4.55 -20.22
N ALA A 106 -9.19 -5.64 -20.62
CA ALA A 106 -8.74 -5.86 -21.98
C ALA A 106 -9.92 -6.21 -22.91
N GLY A 107 -9.89 -5.74 -24.15
CA GLY A 107 -10.92 -6.00 -25.16
C GLY A 107 -10.99 -7.47 -25.56
N HIS A 108 -9.87 -8.18 -25.57
CA HIS A 108 -9.85 -9.63 -25.81
C HIS A 108 -10.53 -10.45 -24.71
N CYS A 109 -10.91 -9.84 -23.58
CA CYS A 109 -11.77 -10.46 -22.58
C CYS A 109 -13.25 -10.41 -22.98
N VAL A 110 -13.63 -9.53 -23.92
CA VAL A 110 -14.97 -9.41 -24.50
C VAL A 110 -15.12 -10.24 -25.76
N GLU A 111 -14.07 -10.33 -26.57
CA GLU A 111 -14.09 -11.09 -27.82
C GLU A 111 -12.69 -11.60 -28.16
N MET A 112 -12.51 -12.88 -28.46
CA MET A 112 -11.20 -13.44 -28.86
C MET A 112 -11.39 -14.63 -29.80
N ASP A 113 -10.57 -14.72 -30.84
CA ASP A 113 -10.61 -15.83 -31.83
C ASP A 113 -12.03 -16.06 -32.40
N ASP A 114 -12.70 -14.98 -32.79
CA ASP A 114 -14.10 -14.94 -33.28
C ASP A 114 -15.18 -15.40 -32.27
N ILE A 115 -14.80 -15.64 -31.02
CA ILE A 115 -15.73 -15.94 -29.93
C ILE A 115 -16.09 -14.65 -29.21
N LYS A 116 -17.37 -14.28 -29.24
CA LYS A 116 -17.92 -13.19 -28.43
C LYS A 116 -18.43 -13.70 -27.10
N TYR A 117 -17.94 -13.12 -26.01
CA TYR A 117 -18.39 -13.43 -24.66
C TYR A 117 -19.59 -12.57 -24.27
N LYS A 118 -20.40 -13.07 -23.33
CA LYS A 118 -21.60 -12.40 -22.81
C LYS A 118 -21.74 -12.62 -21.30
N ASN A 119 -22.77 -12.00 -20.71
CA ASN A 119 -23.11 -12.13 -19.28
C ASN A 119 -21.94 -11.81 -18.34
N PHE A 120 -21.19 -10.75 -18.64
CA PHE A 120 -20.04 -10.35 -17.84
C PHE A 120 -20.43 -10.14 -16.38
N LYS A 121 -19.70 -10.78 -15.48
CA LYS A 121 -19.88 -10.65 -14.03
C LYS A 121 -18.56 -10.42 -13.34
N PHE A 122 -18.58 -9.58 -12.31
CA PHE A 122 -17.39 -9.10 -11.62
C PHE A 122 -17.54 -9.27 -10.10
N ARG A 123 -16.43 -9.52 -9.41
CA ARG A 123 -16.36 -9.45 -7.94
C ARG A 123 -15.00 -8.91 -7.48
N SER A 124 -15.00 -8.10 -6.43
CA SER A 124 -13.76 -7.67 -5.77
C SER A 124 -13.32 -8.71 -4.74
N ASN A 125 -12.06 -8.66 -4.28
CA ASN A 125 -11.53 -9.55 -3.24
C ASN A 125 -12.40 -9.66 -1.97
N PHE A 126 -13.08 -8.57 -1.61
CA PHE A 126 -13.83 -8.45 -0.36
C PHE A 126 -15.35 -8.60 -0.55
N ARG A 127 -15.81 -8.95 -1.75
CA ARG A 127 -17.24 -9.14 -2.05
C ARG A 127 -17.48 -10.59 -2.46
N PHE A 128 -18.43 -11.22 -1.77
CA PHE A 128 -18.91 -12.56 -2.11
C PHE A 128 -19.90 -12.55 -3.28
N ASN A 129 -20.60 -11.43 -3.48
CA ASN A 129 -21.60 -11.31 -4.53
C ASN A 129 -20.99 -10.81 -5.83
N TRP A 130 -21.35 -11.50 -6.90
CA TRP A 130 -21.14 -11.04 -8.26
C TRP A 130 -22.06 -9.87 -8.59
N PHE A 131 -21.59 -8.95 -9.44
CA PHE A 131 -22.40 -7.88 -10.02
C PHE A 131 -22.18 -7.83 -11.53
N HIS A 132 -23.14 -7.23 -12.24
CA HIS A 132 -23.25 -7.27 -13.70
C HIS A 132 -23.29 -5.84 -14.25
N PRO A 133 -22.13 -5.23 -14.54
CA PRO A 133 -22.06 -3.89 -15.11
C PRO A 133 -22.42 -3.93 -16.60
N ASP A 134 -22.86 -2.78 -17.11
CA ASP A 134 -23.19 -2.62 -18.52
C ASP A 134 -21.90 -2.41 -19.34
N LEU A 135 -21.75 -3.16 -20.43
CA LEU A 135 -20.68 -2.92 -21.41
C LEU A 135 -21.01 -1.65 -22.20
N ILE A 136 -20.14 -0.63 -22.12
CA ILE A 136 -20.31 0.65 -22.80
C ILE A 136 -19.68 0.63 -24.17
N THR A 137 -18.42 0.22 -24.25
CA THR A 137 -17.66 0.13 -25.49
C THR A 137 -16.46 -0.79 -25.31
N TYR A 138 -15.95 -1.34 -26.40
CA TYR A 138 -14.71 -2.10 -26.41
C TYR A 138 -14.03 -2.01 -27.78
N LYS A 139 -12.73 -2.27 -27.78
CA LYS A 139 -11.94 -2.50 -28.97
C LYS A 139 -10.98 -3.65 -28.70
N ASN A 140 -10.98 -4.65 -29.58
CA ASN A 140 -10.00 -5.73 -29.56
C ASN A 140 -9.04 -5.55 -30.74
N ASP A 141 -8.03 -4.69 -30.57
CA ASP A 141 -6.85 -4.69 -31.42
C ASP A 141 -5.63 -5.08 -30.59
N TYR A 142 -5.55 -6.38 -30.31
CA TYR A 142 -4.45 -7.00 -29.60
C TYR A 142 -3.09 -6.74 -30.27
N SER A 143 -3.05 -6.57 -31.59
CA SER A 143 -1.81 -6.39 -32.35
C SER A 143 -1.19 -5.01 -32.14
N SER A 144 -2.01 -3.96 -32.17
CA SER A 144 -1.58 -2.56 -32.03
C SER A 144 -1.57 -2.07 -30.59
N ASN A 145 -1.79 -2.96 -29.61
CA ASN A 145 -2.01 -2.61 -28.20
C ASN A 145 -3.13 -1.57 -28.01
N ASN A 146 -4.19 -1.67 -28.82
CA ASN A 146 -5.40 -0.88 -28.69
C ASN A 146 -6.54 -1.84 -28.31
N ASP A 147 -6.36 -2.44 -27.14
CA ASP A 147 -7.12 -3.58 -26.66
C ASP A 147 -7.70 -3.24 -25.28
N TYR A 148 -8.96 -2.84 -25.26
CA TYR A 148 -9.66 -2.38 -24.06
C TYR A 148 -11.15 -2.71 -24.11
N ALA A 149 -11.78 -2.77 -22.93
CA ALA A 149 -13.22 -2.75 -22.77
C ALA A 149 -13.59 -1.89 -21.56
N ILE A 150 -14.69 -1.15 -21.70
CA ILE A 150 -15.19 -0.18 -20.73
C ILE A 150 -16.59 -0.59 -20.33
N PHE A 151 -16.78 -0.76 -19.03
CA PHE A 151 -18.04 -1.08 -18.40
C PHE A 151 -18.44 0.01 -17.40
N TYR A 152 -19.72 0.06 -17.06
CA TYR A 152 -20.25 0.99 -16.09
C TYR A 152 -21.25 0.31 -15.13
N ASP A 153 -21.15 0.65 -13.85
CA ASP A 153 -22.14 0.30 -12.83
C ASP A 153 -22.19 1.41 -11.78
N ARG A 154 -23.38 1.95 -11.53
CA ARG A 154 -23.63 3.06 -10.59
C ARG A 154 -23.20 2.77 -9.15
N ASN A 155 -23.04 1.49 -8.78
CA ASN A 155 -22.65 1.05 -7.44
C ASN A 155 -21.13 1.04 -7.25
N VAL A 156 -20.35 1.24 -8.32
CA VAL A 156 -18.91 1.46 -8.24
C VAL A 156 -18.66 2.93 -7.89
N THR A 157 -18.04 3.15 -6.74
CA THR A 157 -17.90 4.48 -6.11
C THR A 157 -16.45 4.84 -5.78
N ILE A 158 -15.52 3.99 -6.22
CA ILE A 158 -14.09 4.19 -6.07
C ILE A 158 -13.40 3.69 -7.32
N GLY A 159 -12.28 4.32 -7.68
CA GLY A 159 -11.47 3.92 -8.81
C GLY A 159 -10.05 4.45 -8.66
N LEU A 160 -9.15 3.85 -9.43
CA LEU A 160 -7.77 4.31 -9.58
C LEU A 160 -7.74 5.60 -10.40
N ILE A 161 -6.69 6.39 -10.21
CA ILE A 161 -6.48 7.66 -10.91
C ILE A 161 -5.65 7.38 -12.17
N PRO A 162 -6.08 7.78 -13.37
CA PRO A 162 -5.24 7.69 -14.57
C PRO A 162 -4.03 8.62 -14.47
N ALA A 163 -2.93 8.24 -15.10
CA ALA A 163 -1.76 9.09 -15.19
C ALA A 163 -2.02 10.33 -16.05
N GLU A 164 -1.46 11.45 -15.65
CA GLU A 164 -1.55 12.70 -16.40
C GLU A 164 -0.61 12.66 -17.64
N PRO A 165 -0.88 13.45 -18.70
CA PRO A 165 -0.08 13.40 -19.94
C PRO A 165 1.42 13.70 -19.78
N ASP A 166 1.80 14.45 -18.75
CA ASP A 166 3.18 14.85 -18.45
C ASP A 166 3.87 13.94 -17.42
N GLU A 167 3.20 12.88 -16.97
CA GLU A 167 3.68 12.00 -15.92
C GLU A 167 4.66 10.93 -16.44
N ASP A 168 5.54 10.44 -15.55
CA ASP A 168 6.40 9.29 -15.85
C ASP A 168 5.54 8.02 -16.05
N LEU A 169 5.57 7.49 -17.28
CA LEU A 169 4.86 6.28 -17.69
C LEU A 169 5.68 5.00 -17.50
N THR A 170 6.75 5.04 -16.69
CA THR A 170 7.53 3.84 -16.39
C THR A 170 6.73 2.86 -15.52
N PRO A 171 6.50 1.62 -15.98
CA PRO A 171 5.70 0.65 -15.23
C PRO A 171 6.44 0.17 -13.97
N GLN A 172 5.78 0.31 -12.82
CA GLN A 172 6.31 -0.11 -11.52
C GLN A 172 5.51 -1.27 -10.92
N TYR A 173 4.19 -1.22 -11.02
CA TYR A 173 3.30 -2.16 -10.34
C TYR A 173 2.21 -2.71 -11.27
N VAL A 174 1.71 -3.89 -10.93
CA VAL A 174 0.52 -4.53 -11.53
C VAL A 174 -0.38 -4.99 -10.41
N LEU A 175 -1.69 -4.78 -10.55
CA LEU A 175 -2.68 -5.28 -9.62
C LEU A 175 -3.48 -6.37 -10.31
N GLY A 176 -3.01 -7.60 -10.19
CA GLY A 176 -3.51 -8.71 -10.98
C GLY A 176 -3.88 -9.91 -10.16
N ASN A 177 -4.69 -10.78 -10.78
CA ASN A 177 -5.11 -12.03 -10.19
C ASN A 177 -4.04 -13.12 -10.38
N ILE A 178 -3.58 -13.71 -9.28
CA ILE A 178 -2.57 -14.77 -9.33
C ILE A 178 -3.15 -16.18 -9.36
N ASP A 179 -4.35 -16.39 -8.78
CA ASP A 179 -4.92 -17.72 -8.50
C ASP A 179 -6.47 -17.75 -8.60
N ARG A 180 -7.01 -17.05 -9.60
CA ARG A 180 -8.45 -16.96 -9.96
C ARG A 180 -9.41 -16.45 -8.89
N ASN A 181 -8.92 -16.08 -7.70
CA ASN A 181 -9.77 -15.68 -6.58
C ASN A 181 -9.20 -14.52 -5.75
N LEU A 182 -7.98 -14.07 -6.04
CA LEU A 182 -7.30 -13.07 -5.23
C LEU A 182 -6.48 -12.13 -6.11
N ASN A 183 -6.86 -10.85 -6.08
CA ASN A 183 -6.08 -9.77 -6.66
C ASN A 183 -5.05 -9.29 -5.64
N ILE A 184 -3.80 -9.09 -6.05
CA ILE A 184 -2.76 -8.52 -5.19
C ILE A 184 -1.95 -7.46 -5.93
N ILE A 185 -1.26 -6.62 -5.17
CA ILE A 185 -0.28 -5.67 -5.71
C ILE A 185 1.05 -6.39 -5.88
N LYS A 186 1.65 -6.28 -7.08
CA LYS A 186 2.96 -6.85 -7.40
C LYS A 186 3.82 -5.83 -8.14
N ARG A 187 5.12 -6.10 -8.18
CA ARG A 187 6.01 -5.38 -9.11
C ARG A 187 5.67 -5.79 -10.54
N TYR A 188 5.81 -4.87 -11.47
CA TYR A 188 5.53 -5.09 -12.88
C TYR A 188 6.25 -6.33 -13.45
N LYS A 189 7.53 -6.47 -13.11
CA LYS A 189 8.36 -7.62 -13.55
C LYS A 189 7.89 -8.98 -13.03
N ASP A 190 7.05 -9.00 -11.99
CA ASP A 190 6.50 -10.21 -11.37
C ASP A 190 5.09 -10.52 -11.91
N ALA A 191 4.67 -9.86 -12.99
CA ALA A 191 3.42 -10.14 -13.70
C ALA A 191 3.44 -11.54 -14.32
N LYS A 192 2.28 -12.21 -14.30
CA LYS A 192 2.09 -13.59 -14.75
C LYS A 192 1.02 -13.67 -15.84
N GLU A 193 0.97 -14.82 -16.50
CA GLU A 193 -0.11 -15.17 -17.43
C GLU A 193 -1.44 -15.28 -16.69
N GLY A 194 -2.54 -14.84 -17.31
CA GLY A 194 -3.88 -14.78 -16.69
C GLY A 194 -4.24 -13.42 -16.09
N GLU A 195 -3.33 -12.45 -16.14
CA GLU A 195 -3.53 -11.08 -15.61
C GLU A 195 -4.02 -10.08 -16.66
N SER A 196 -4.54 -10.57 -17.80
CA SER A 196 -5.15 -9.71 -18.82
C SER A 196 -6.25 -8.85 -18.19
N GLY A 197 -6.20 -7.55 -18.50
CA GLY A 197 -7.10 -6.55 -17.94
C GLY A 197 -6.66 -5.95 -16.61
N SER A 198 -5.53 -6.37 -16.04
CA SER A 198 -4.98 -5.76 -14.82
C SER A 198 -4.47 -4.33 -15.08
N PRO A 199 -4.68 -3.38 -14.16
CA PRO A 199 -4.08 -2.06 -14.27
C PRO A 199 -2.58 -2.14 -14.03
N ILE A 200 -1.84 -1.35 -14.80
CA ILE A 200 -0.42 -1.11 -14.62
C ILE A 200 -0.25 0.29 -14.06
N LEU A 201 0.55 0.40 -13.00
CA LEU A 201 0.78 1.66 -12.31
C LEU A 201 2.24 2.10 -12.37
N ASN A 202 2.45 3.42 -12.36
CA ASN A 202 3.76 4.03 -12.18
C ASN A 202 4.13 4.20 -10.68
N SER A 203 5.22 4.94 -10.42
CA SER A 203 5.73 5.21 -9.07
C SER A 203 4.82 6.06 -8.20
N ARG A 204 3.86 6.79 -8.80
CA ARG A 204 2.83 7.58 -8.12
C ARG A 204 1.53 6.80 -7.92
N CYS A 205 1.50 5.53 -8.29
CA CYS A 205 0.32 4.66 -8.25
C CYS A 205 -0.82 5.14 -9.18
N HIS A 206 -0.50 5.89 -10.23
CA HIS A 206 -1.46 6.25 -11.27
C HIS A 206 -1.47 5.21 -12.39
N VAL A 207 -2.63 4.98 -12.99
CA VAL A 207 -2.82 4.00 -14.07
C VAL A 207 -2.19 4.52 -15.35
N ILE A 208 -1.23 3.77 -15.88
CA ILE A 208 -0.54 4.09 -17.14
C ILE A 208 -0.97 3.18 -18.29
N GLY A 209 -1.67 2.08 -17.97
CA GLY A 209 -2.21 1.19 -18.99
C GLY A 209 -2.87 -0.07 -18.44
N ILE A 210 -3.29 -0.91 -19.39
CA ILE A 210 -3.95 -2.20 -19.16
C ILE A 210 -3.03 -3.33 -19.62
N MET A 211 -2.72 -4.28 -18.74
CA MET A 211 -1.95 -5.46 -19.11
C MET A 211 -2.72 -6.30 -20.14
N ILE A 212 -2.09 -6.59 -21.29
CA ILE A 212 -2.72 -7.40 -22.35
C ILE A 212 -1.93 -8.64 -22.74
N LYS A 213 -0.58 -8.66 -22.60
CA LYS A 213 0.26 -9.78 -23.05
C LYS A 213 1.18 -10.31 -21.94
N LYS A 214 1.41 -11.63 -21.96
CA LYS A 214 2.47 -12.30 -21.19
C LYS A 214 3.84 -11.84 -21.71
N GLY A 215 4.44 -10.86 -21.04
CA GLY A 215 5.68 -10.21 -21.47
C GLY A 215 5.72 -8.70 -21.23
N GLY A 216 4.61 -8.13 -20.75
CA GLY A 216 4.56 -6.72 -20.38
C GLY A 216 4.26 -5.78 -21.54
N ALA A 217 3.58 -6.26 -22.59
CA ALA A 217 2.89 -5.34 -23.49
C ALA A 217 1.55 -4.94 -22.85
N TYR A 218 1.21 -3.67 -22.99
CA TYR A 218 0.02 -3.09 -22.40
C TYR A 218 -0.64 -2.11 -23.36
N THR A 219 -1.96 -1.97 -23.23
CA THR A 219 -2.72 -0.88 -23.86
C THR A 219 -2.46 0.38 -23.05
N PRO A 220 -1.87 1.44 -23.64
CA PRO A 220 -1.66 2.71 -22.97
C PRO A 220 -2.97 3.33 -22.46
N ILE A 221 -2.92 4.06 -21.34
CA ILE A 221 -4.14 4.57 -20.71
C ILE A 221 -4.83 5.67 -21.51
N ASP A 222 -4.07 6.48 -22.26
CA ASP A 222 -4.57 7.52 -23.16
C ASP A 222 -5.58 6.99 -24.19
N VAL A 223 -5.35 5.78 -24.72
CA VAL A 223 -6.30 5.07 -25.59
C VAL A 223 -7.67 4.88 -24.93
N VAL A 224 -7.68 4.55 -23.63
CA VAL A 224 -8.91 4.37 -22.85
C VAL A 224 -9.55 5.72 -22.56
N LEU A 225 -8.75 6.74 -22.23
CA LEU A 225 -9.24 8.09 -21.97
C LEU A 225 -9.89 8.70 -23.22
N GLU A 226 -9.29 8.50 -24.41
CA GLU A 226 -9.88 8.92 -25.68
C GLU A 226 -11.21 8.18 -25.96
N ALA A 227 -11.27 6.89 -25.66
CA ALA A 227 -12.52 6.14 -25.77
C ALA A 227 -13.61 6.67 -24.82
N LEU A 228 -13.23 7.06 -23.58
CA LEU A 228 -14.13 7.65 -22.59
C LEU A 228 -14.64 9.04 -22.99
N GLU A 229 -13.83 9.84 -23.70
CA GLU A 229 -14.27 11.11 -24.29
C GLU A 229 -15.39 10.90 -25.33
N ASN A 230 -15.31 9.82 -26.13
CA ASN A 230 -16.26 9.57 -27.22
C ASN A 230 -17.61 8.99 -26.77
N VAL A 231 -17.73 8.54 -25.51
CA VAL A 231 -18.95 7.94 -24.95
C VAL A 231 -19.61 8.79 -23.86
N ASN A 232 -19.02 9.94 -23.51
CA ASN A 232 -19.59 10.92 -22.57
C ASN A 232 -20.12 12.15 -23.29
#